data_AF-A0A838ER33-F1
#
_entry.id   AF-A0A838ER33-F1
#
_cell.length_a   1.000
_cell.length_b   1.000
_cell.length_c   1.000
_cell.angle_alpha   90.00
_cell.angle_beta   90.00
_cell.angle_gamma   90.00
#
_symmetry.space_group_name_H-M   'P 1'
#
loop_
_entity.id
_entity.type
_entity.pdbx_description
1 polymer ?
#
loop_
_entity_poly.entity_id
_entity_poly.type
_entity_poly.pdbx_seq_one_letter_code
_entity_poly.pdbx_strand_id
1 'polypeptide(L)'
;MDPHHRWLWSAEGVDTALLTVFDGIHLFSAGYWGLQYGNMAEVDKGFRNKVNAYNATHHSHKIWAAGVLPGYDDTRVPGRVGAYRIPRNNGATYRTSWNAAIASNPEWITITTFNEWFEGAMIEPGITYGTKYLTITQQESKRWHG
;
A
#
# COMPACT_ATOMS: atom_id res chain seq x y z
N MET A 1 21.18 9.65 1.55
CA MET A 1 20.58 10.84 2.18
C MET A 1 20.90 10.96 3.68
N ASP A 2 21.27 9.87 4.38
CA ASP A 2 21.69 9.91 5.79
C ASP A 2 22.90 8.98 6.03
N PRO A 3 24.15 9.50 6.07
CA PRO A 3 25.37 8.69 6.21
C PRO A 3 25.49 7.95 7.56
N HIS A 4 24.68 8.34 8.54
CA HIS A 4 24.72 7.77 9.89
C HIS A 4 23.57 6.78 10.13
N HIS A 5 22.72 6.53 9.13
CA HIS A 5 21.60 5.58 9.18
C HIS A 5 20.70 5.76 10.42
N ARG A 6 20.45 7.02 10.81
CA ARG A 6 19.60 7.37 11.95
C ARG A 6 18.12 7.44 11.58
N TRP A 7 17.83 7.55 10.29
CA TRP A 7 16.49 7.61 9.73
C TRP A 7 16.34 6.60 8.60
N LEU A 8 15.13 6.06 8.48
CA LEU A 8 14.73 5.24 7.33
C LEU A 8 14.03 6.13 6.31
N TRP A 9 14.56 6.15 5.09
CA TRP A 9 14.00 6.91 3.98
C TRP A 9 13.31 5.96 3.02
N SER A 10 11.99 6.10 2.87
CA SER A 10 11.21 5.33 1.89
C SER A 10 10.79 6.22 0.73
N ALA A 11 10.93 5.71 -0.50
CA ALA A 11 10.39 6.35 -1.68
C ALA A 11 9.03 5.74 -2.05
N GLU A 12 8.11 6.60 -2.49
CA GLU A 12 6.86 6.16 -3.10
C GLU A 12 7.09 5.83 -4.58
N GLY A 13 6.43 4.76 -5.06
CA GLY A 13 6.28 4.51 -6.49
C GLY A 13 6.85 3.18 -6.97
N VAL A 14 6.94 3.05 -8.29
CA VAL A 14 7.26 1.77 -8.98
C VAL A 14 8.71 1.66 -9.46
N ASP A 15 9.46 2.77 -9.42
CA ASP A 15 10.84 2.83 -9.88
C ASP A 15 11.81 2.33 -8.80
N THR A 16 12.33 1.12 -8.99
CA THR A 16 13.28 0.50 -8.06
C THR A 16 14.68 1.07 -8.16
N ALA A 17 15.00 1.92 -9.15
CA ALA A 17 16.28 2.63 -9.20
C ALA A 17 16.48 3.54 -7.99
N LEU A 18 15.38 3.99 -7.36
CA LEU A 18 15.40 4.79 -6.14
C LEU A 18 16.05 4.06 -4.95
N LEU A 19 16.15 2.72 -4.97
CA LEU A 19 16.84 1.95 -3.94
C LEU A 19 18.34 2.27 -3.84
N THR A 20 18.92 2.90 -4.87
CA THR A 20 20.31 3.43 -4.81
C THR A 20 20.47 4.56 -3.80
N VAL A 21 19.38 5.26 -3.46
CA VAL A 21 19.39 6.45 -2.59
C VAL A 21 18.59 6.21 -1.31
N PHE A 22 17.44 5.53 -1.42
CA PHE A 22 16.48 5.30 -0.36
C PHE A 22 16.67 3.91 0.29
N ASP A 23 16.22 3.76 1.52
CA ASP A 23 16.29 2.53 2.29
C ASP A 23 15.16 1.55 1.96
N GLY A 24 14.11 2.02 1.31
CA GLY A 24 13.03 1.16 0.84
C GLY A 24 12.09 1.85 -0.12
N ILE A 25 11.11 1.09 -0.57
CA ILE A 25 10.02 1.57 -1.44
C ILE A 25 8.67 1.15 -0.88
N HIS A 26 7.64 1.96 -1.16
CA HIS A 26 6.25 1.65 -0.86
C HIS A 26 5.32 2.05 -2.00
N LEU A 27 4.15 1.42 -2.06
CA LEU A 27 3.08 1.80 -2.97
C LEU A 27 2.00 2.57 -2.21
N PHE A 28 1.94 3.89 -2.37
CA PHE A 28 0.81 4.66 -1.86
C PHE A 28 -0.46 4.34 -2.67
N SER A 29 -0.34 4.30 -4.00
CA SER A 29 -1.42 4.02 -4.94
C SER A 29 -1.63 2.52 -5.23
N ALA A 30 -1.64 1.68 -4.20
CA ALA A 30 -1.93 0.24 -4.31
C ALA A 30 -3.25 -0.06 -5.07
N GLY A 31 -4.23 0.86 -4.96
CA GLY A 31 -5.46 0.86 -5.73
C GLY A 31 -5.22 0.79 -7.24
N TYR A 32 -4.48 1.76 -7.75
CA TYR A 32 -4.21 1.91 -9.18
C TYR A 32 -3.37 0.74 -9.72
N TRP A 33 -2.29 0.37 -9.02
CA TRP A 33 -1.34 -0.61 -9.56
C TRP A 33 -1.83 -2.05 -9.49
N GLY A 34 -2.62 -2.42 -8.48
CA GLY A 34 -3.02 -3.81 -8.24
C GLY A 34 -4.52 -4.03 -8.21
N LEU A 35 -5.22 -3.34 -7.31
CA LEU A 35 -6.65 -3.61 -7.08
C LEU A 35 -7.53 -3.30 -8.30
N GLN A 36 -7.22 -2.24 -9.06
CA GLN A 36 -7.96 -1.86 -10.27
C GLN A 36 -7.94 -2.96 -11.34
N TYR A 37 -6.86 -3.73 -11.41
CA TYR A 37 -6.66 -4.79 -12.40
C TYR A 37 -6.84 -6.21 -11.82
N GLY A 38 -7.19 -6.32 -10.53
CA GLY A 38 -7.43 -7.60 -9.87
C GLY A 38 -6.18 -8.45 -9.66
N ASN A 39 -4.99 -7.86 -9.70
CA ASN A 39 -3.69 -8.56 -9.66
C ASN A 39 -2.79 -8.08 -8.50
N MET A 40 -3.40 -7.66 -7.38
CA MET A 40 -2.69 -7.10 -6.23
C MET A 40 -1.62 -8.06 -5.67
N ALA A 41 -1.90 -9.36 -5.64
CA ALA A 41 -0.95 -10.35 -5.14
C ALA A 41 0.31 -10.46 -6.02
N GLU A 42 0.13 -10.45 -7.34
CA GLU A 42 1.22 -10.46 -8.32
C GLU A 42 2.05 -9.19 -8.23
N VAL A 43 1.40 -8.04 -8.06
CA VAL A 43 2.05 -6.73 -7.92
C VAL A 43 2.94 -6.70 -6.68
N ASP A 44 2.38 -7.01 -5.49
CA ASP A 44 3.14 -6.96 -4.24
C ASP A 44 4.28 -7.98 -4.24
N LYS A 45 4.03 -9.21 -4.70
CA LYS A 45 5.08 -10.23 -4.83
C LYS A 45 6.16 -9.82 -5.84
N GLY A 46 5.76 -9.13 -6.91
CA GLY A 46 6.68 -8.55 -7.89
C GLY A 46 7.63 -7.54 -7.25
N PHE A 47 7.12 -6.62 -6.44
CA PHE A 47 7.95 -5.64 -5.73
C PHE A 47 8.85 -6.28 -4.68
N ARG A 48 8.33 -7.22 -3.87
CA ARG A 48 9.15 -8.04 -2.96
C ARG A 48 10.33 -8.67 -3.70
N ASN A 49 10.08 -9.29 -4.86
CA ASN A 49 11.12 -9.95 -5.64
C ASN A 49 12.17 -8.96 -6.15
N LYS A 50 11.75 -7.77 -6.61
CA LYS A 50 12.69 -6.72 -7.05
C LYS A 50 13.56 -6.23 -5.90
N VAL A 51 12.98 -5.99 -4.72
CA VAL A 51 13.73 -5.59 -3.53
C VAL A 51 14.72 -6.69 -3.11
N ASN A 52 14.31 -7.96 -3.14
CA ASN A 52 15.20 -9.11 -2.88
C ASN A 52 16.37 -9.16 -3.87
N ALA A 53 16.10 -9.01 -5.16
CA ALA A 53 17.14 -9.03 -6.19
C ALA A 53 18.13 -7.86 -6.00
N TYR A 54 17.63 -6.68 -5.65
CA TYR A 54 18.46 -5.52 -5.33
C TYR A 54 19.38 -5.81 -4.12
N ASN A 55 18.80 -6.32 -3.03
CA ASN A 55 19.51 -6.67 -1.81
C ASN A 55 20.61 -7.70 -2.05
N ALA A 56 20.31 -8.75 -2.84
CA ALA A 56 21.27 -9.79 -3.20
C ALA A 56 22.43 -9.24 -4.04
N THR A 57 22.14 -8.39 -5.03
CA THR A 57 23.15 -7.83 -5.94
C THR A 57 24.07 -6.83 -5.25
N HIS A 58 23.54 -6.04 -4.31
CA HIS A 58 24.27 -4.93 -3.68
C HIS A 58 24.71 -5.23 -2.25
N HIS A 59 24.51 -6.47 -1.76
CA HIS A 59 24.77 -6.85 -0.37
C HIS A 59 24.14 -5.86 0.64
N SER A 60 22.87 -5.53 0.42
CA SER A 60 22.15 -4.52 1.21
C SER A 60 20.85 -5.08 1.80
N HIS A 61 20.22 -4.31 2.68
CA HIS A 61 18.98 -4.67 3.37
C HIS A 61 17.92 -3.58 3.17
N LYS A 62 17.42 -3.46 1.93
CA LYS A 62 16.33 -2.55 1.58
C LYS A 62 14.98 -3.11 2.01
N ILE A 63 14.07 -2.19 2.34
CA ILE A 63 12.72 -2.44 2.84
C ILE A 63 11.73 -2.47 1.68
N TRP A 64 10.88 -3.50 1.68
CA TRP A 64 9.61 -3.53 0.98
C TRP A 64 8.49 -3.16 1.96
N ALA A 65 7.78 -2.07 1.69
CA ALA A 65 6.63 -1.64 2.46
C ALA A 65 5.35 -1.75 1.61
N ALA A 66 4.56 -2.80 1.85
CA ALA A 66 3.37 -3.09 1.05
C ALA A 66 2.21 -2.14 1.41
N GLY A 67 1.57 -1.56 0.39
CA GLY A 67 0.45 -0.65 0.58
C GLY A 67 -0.91 -1.34 0.57
N VAL A 68 -1.74 -1.05 1.57
CA VAL A 68 -3.13 -1.53 1.63
C VAL A 68 -4.12 -0.38 1.48
N LEU A 69 -5.23 -0.64 0.79
CA LEU A 69 -6.26 0.35 0.47
C LEU A 69 -7.65 -0.30 0.58
N PRO A 70 -8.63 0.34 1.24
CA PRO A 70 -9.95 -0.23 1.43
C PRO A 70 -10.87 -0.15 0.20
N GLY A 71 -10.54 0.74 -0.72
CA GLY A 71 -11.25 1.08 -1.96
C GLY A 71 -10.92 2.52 -2.33
N TYR A 72 -11.43 2.97 -3.47
CA TYR A 72 -11.11 4.28 -4.04
C TYR A 72 -12.28 4.76 -4.91
N ASP A 73 -12.59 6.05 -4.88
CA ASP A 73 -13.62 6.66 -5.71
C ASP A 73 -13.37 8.17 -5.83
N ASP A 74 -12.62 8.59 -6.84
CA ASP A 74 -12.37 10.01 -7.14
C ASP A 74 -13.34 10.57 -8.21
N THR A 75 -14.38 9.82 -8.58
CA THR A 75 -15.36 10.22 -9.60
C THR A 75 -16.17 11.46 -9.24
N ARG A 76 -16.10 11.88 -7.96
CA ARG A 76 -16.77 13.07 -7.43
C ARG A 76 -15.82 14.26 -7.25
N VAL A 77 -14.53 14.11 -7.57
CA VAL A 77 -13.55 15.20 -7.48
C VAL A 77 -13.73 16.15 -8.67
N PRO A 78 -14.03 17.44 -8.44
CA PRO A 78 -14.23 18.40 -9.53
C PRO A 78 -12.99 18.53 -10.43
N GLY A 79 -13.19 18.46 -11.75
CA GLY A 79 -12.11 18.64 -12.73
C GLY A 79 -11.14 17.46 -12.89
N ARG A 80 -11.38 16.33 -12.20
CA ARG A 80 -10.54 15.12 -12.32
C ARG A 80 -10.74 14.47 -13.69
N VAL A 81 -9.65 14.35 -14.45
CA VAL A 81 -9.61 13.59 -15.71
C VAL A 81 -9.12 12.17 -15.42
N GLY A 82 -9.73 11.16 -16.05
CA GLY A 82 -9.35 9.76 -15.83
C GLY A 82 -9.78 9.20 -14.47
N ALA A 83 -10.81 9.79 -13.85
CA ALA A 83 -11.35 9.32 -12.59
C ALA A 83 -11.79 7.86 -12.67
N TYR A 84 -11.60 7.12 -11.58
CA TYR A 84 -11.90 5.70 -11.50
C TYR A 84 -12.41 5.31 -10.12
N ARG A 85 -13.00 4.13 -10.05
CA ARG A 85 -13.63 3.62 -8.83
C ARG A 85 -13.27 2.17 -8.60
N ILE A 86 -12.79 1.90 -7.39
CA ILE A 86 -12.61 0.58 -6.81
C ILE A 86 -13.61 0.45 -5.66
N PRO A 87 -14.70 -0.31 -5.84
CA PRO A 87 -15.71 -0.46 -4.80
C PRO A 87 -15.10 -1.12 -3.57
N ARG A 88 -15.56 -0.72 -2.38
CA ARG A 88 -15.07 -1.31 -1.11
C ARG A 88 -15.61 -2.72 -0.84
N ASN A 89 -16.65 -3.14 -1.59
CA ASN A 89 -17.27 -4.47 -1.52
C ASN A 89 -17.52 -4.94 -0.08
N ASN A 90 -18.12 -4.06 0.73
CA ASN A 90 -18.43 -4.33 2.13
C ASN A 90 -17.20 -4.80 2.96
N GLY A 91 -15.99 -4.34 2.61
CA GLY A 91 -14.73 -4.69 3.26
C GLY A 91 -13.92 -5.77 2.53
N ALA A 92 -14.50 -6.48 1.54
CA ALA A 92 -13.79 -7.53 0.82
C ALA A 92 -12.56 -6.99 0.08
N THR A 93 -12.67 -5.82 -0.55
CA THR A 93 -11.56 -5.17 -1.26
C THR A 93 -10.40 -4.88 -0.31
N TYR A 94 -10.67 -4.40 0.91
CA TYR A 94 -9.62 -4.13 1.87
C TYR A 94 -8.94 -5.42 2.33
N ARG A 95 -9.69 -6.49 2.57
CA ARG A 95 -9.12 -7.80 2.93
C ARG A 95 -8.30 -8.39 1.79
N THR A 96 -8.67 -8.16 0.54
CA THR A 96 -7.86 -8.56 -0.62
C THR A 96 -6.50 -7.85 -0.62
N SER A 97 -6.46 -6.53 -0.39
CA SER A 97 -5.17 -5.82 -0.31
C SER A 97 -4.34 -6.27 0.89
N TRP A 98 -4.93 -6.45 2.07
CA TRP A 98 -4.23 -7.02 3.24
C TRP A 98 -3.67 -8.42 2.99
N ASN A 99 -4.44 -9.31 2.38
CA ASN A 99 -4.00 -10.67 2.08
C ASN A 99 -2.82 -10.67 1.09
N ALA A 100 -2.85 -9.82 0.06
CA ALA A 100 -1.75 -9.65 -0.88
C ALA A 100 -0.50 -9.10 -0.18
N ALA A 101 -0.66 -8.05 0.62
CA ALA A 101 0.41 -7.44 1.39
C ALA A 101 1.08 -8.47 2.30
N ILE A 102 0.32 -9.17 3.14
CA ILE A 102 0.86 -10.21 4.06
C ILE A 102 1.56 -11.32 3.29
N ALA A 103 0.98 -11.81 2.18
CA ALA A 103 1.57 -12.87 1.36
C ALA A 103 2.90 -12.45 0.70
N SER A 104 3.14 -11.15 0.52
CA SER A 104 4.41 -10.62 -0.01
C SER A 104 5.54 -10.56 1.03
N ASN A 105 5.27 -10.89 2.30
CA ASN A 105 6.21 -10.84 3.42
C ASN A 105 7.01 -9.51 3.48
N PRO A 106 6.33 -8.36 3.62
CA PRO A 106 6.95 -7.06 3.66
C PRO A 106 7.52 -6.80 5.05
N GLU A 107 8.54 -5.93 5.12
CA GLU A 107 9.01 -5.46 6.42
C GLU A 107 7.98 -4.51 7.05
N TRP A 108 7.27 -3.69 6.27
CA TRP A 108 6.22 -2.78 6.74
C TRP A 108 4.93 -2.88 5.90
N ILE A 109 3.80 -2.48 6.49
CA ILE A 109 2.55 -2.26 5.78
C ILE A 109 2.13 -0.80 5.95
N THR A 110 1.83 -0.13 4.84
CA THR A 110 1.28 1.23 4.82
C THR A 110 -0.21 1.20 4.55
N ILE A 111 -0.98 2.08 5.21
CA ILE A 111 -2.42 2.21 4.97
C ILE A 111 -2.69 3.50 4.22
N THR A 112 -3.21 3.37 3.01
CA THR A 112 -3.71 4.48 2.21
C THR A 112 -5.24 4.51 2.32
N THR A 113 -5.85 5.41 3.08
CA THR A 113 -5.29 6.42 4.01
C THR A 113 -6.14 6.48 5.28
N PHE A 114 -5.70 7.23 6.29
CA PHE A 114 -6.61 7.54 7.41
C PHE A 114 -7.84 8.33 6.92
N ASN A 115 -7.65 9.49 6.26
CA ASN A 115 -8.72 10.45 6.00
C ASN A 115 -8.66 11.16 4.63
N GLU A 116 -8.23 10.48 3.55
CA GLU A 116 -8.36 11.05 2.20
C GLU A 116 -9.79 10.88 1.68
N TRP A 117 -10.61 11.89 1.97
CA TRP A 117 -12.04 11.89 1.66
C TRP A 117 -12.33 12.17 0.19
N PHE A 118 -11.51 12.97 -0.49
CA PHE A 118 -11.75 13.30 -1.90
C PHE A 118 -11.61 12.07 -2.80
N GLU A 119 -10.67 11.18 -2.46
CA GLU A 119 -10.46 9.92 -3.17
C GLU A 119 -11.30 8.77 -2.61
N GLY A 120 -12.11 9.03 -1.58
CA GLY A 120 -12.91 8.00 -0.94
C GLY A 120 -12.09 6.82 -0.41
N ALA A 121 -10.83 7.05 -0.02
CA ALA A 121 -9.86 6.03 0.41
C ALA A 121 -9.69 5.94 1.95
N MET A 122 -10.35 6.82 2.70
CA MET A 122 -10.34 6.90 4.17
C MET A 122 -10.71 5.60 4.91
N ILE A 123 -10.03 5.32 6.01
CA ILE A 123 -10.47 4.36 7.06
C ILE A 123 -11.11 5.06 8.27
N GLU A 124 -11.03 6.40 8.32
CA GLU A 124 -11.67 7.25 9.32
C GLU A 124 -13.18 6.96 9.42
N PRO A 125 -13.73 6.88 10.65
CA PRO A 125 -15.15 6.69 10.83
C PRO A 125 -15.99 7.82 10.21
N GLY A 126 -17.02 7.43 9.48
CA GLY A 126 -18.00 8.36 8.91
C GLY A 126 -19.41 7.80 8.98
N ILE A 127 -20.41 8.59 8.55
CA ILE A 127 -21.83 8.20 8.61
C ILE A 127 -22.08 6.90 7.83
N THR A 128 -21.46 6.74 6.64
CA THR A 128 -21.72 5.60 5.75
C THR A 128 -21.14 4.28 6.26
N TYR A 129 -19.99 4.32 6.93
CA TYR A 129 -19.22 3.10 7.24
C TYR A 129 -19.00 2.87 8.73
N GLY A 130 -19.31 3.85 9.60
CA GLY A 130 -18.99 3.81 11.02
C GLY A 130 -17.53 3.44 11.25
N THR A 131 -17.27 2.61 12.24
CA THR A 131 -15.92 2.13 12.58
C THR A 131 -15.45 0.93 11.77
N LYS A 132 -16.19 0.50 10.75
CA LYS A 132 -15.96 -0.78 10.06
C LYS A 132 -14.52 -0.96 9.56
N TYR A 133 -13.95 0.08 8.93
CA TYR A 133 -12.60 -0.04 8.36
C TYR A 133 -11.51 -0.01 9.43
N LEU A 134 -11.70 0.72 10.54
CA LEU A 134 -10.82 0.60 11.72
C LEU A 134 -10.87 -0.82 12.32
N THR A 135 -12.05 -1.42 12.40
CA THR A 135 -12.21 -2.80 12.89
C THR A 135 -11.49 -3.80 11.97
N ILE A 136 -11.59 -3.64 10.66
CA ILE A 136 -10.83 -4.47 9.71
C ILE A 136 -9.33 -4.24 9.89
N THR A 137 -8.87 -2.99 9.95
CA THR A 137 -7.45 -2.66 10.23
C THR A 137 -6.98 -3.38 11.49
N GLN A 138 -7.71 -3.29 12.60
CA GLN A 138 -7.36 -3.99 13.83
C GLN A 138 -7.25 -5.51 13.66
N GLN A 139 -8.19 -6.13 12.95
CA GLN A 139 -8.19 -7.58 12.70
C GLN A 139 -6.99 -8.00 11.85
N GLU A 140 -6.72 -7.26 10.78
CA GLU A 140 -5.66 -7.60 9.82
C GLU A 140 -4.26 -7.29 10.38
N SER A 141 -4.10 -6.17 11.11
CA SER A 141 -2.85 -5.87 11.83
C SER A 141 -2.51 -6.91 12.89
N LYS A 142 -3.49 -7.60 13.49
CA LYS A 142 -3.24 -8.73 14.39
C LYS A 142 -2.80 -10.00 13.65
N ARG A 143 -3.19 -10.17 12.38
CA ARG A 143 -2.79 -11.30 11.54
C ARG A 143 -1.37 -11.13 11.00
N TRP A 144 -0.93 -9.89 10.81
CA TRP A 144 0.43 -9.58 10.39
C TRP A 144 1.38 -9.60 11.60
N HIS A 145 2.33 -10.52 11.56
CA HIS A 145 3.49 -10.51 12.45
C HIS A 145 4.69 -10.21 11.55
N GLY A 146 5.25 -9.01 11.70
CA GLY A 146 6.51 -8.63 11.06
C GLY A 146 7.71 -9.33 11.69
#